data_AF-K9BII1-F1
#
_entry.id   AF-K9BII1-F1
#
_cell.length_a   1.000
_cell.length_b   1.000
_cell.length_c   1.000
_cell.angle_alpha   90.00
_cell.angle_beta   90.00
_cell.angle_gamma   90.00
#
_symmetry.space_group_name_H-M   'P 1'
#
loop_
_entity.id
_entity.type
_entity.pdbx_description
1 polymer ?
#
loop_
_entity_poly.entity_id
_entity_poly.type
_entity_poly.pdbx_seq_one_letter_code
_entity_poly.pdbx_strand_id
1 'polypeptide(L)'
;MFIAKNIFVFLLSMLALCLVIIFFNYLGFNETVNLILSSSLFGMFITWYFKGTELCLALFSFFYCAMLIISQSMEVILMFGTSISVYLFMSKLLPKLKNLNFKLGSKQLDNDSLRTD
;
A
#
# COMPACT_ATOMS: atom_id res chain seq x y z
N MET A 1 2.16 22.48 11.55
CA MET A 1 0.76 21.97 11.56
C MET A 1 0.54 20.76 10.65
N PHE A 2 1.17 20.68 9.47
CA PHE A 2 1.02 19.55 8.55
C PHE A 2 1.71 18.24 9.01
N ILE A 3 2.92 18.32 9.58
CA ILE A 3 3.68 17.11 9.97
C ILE A 3 3.01 16.33 11.10
N ALA A 4 2.48 17.03 12.13
CA ALA A 4 1.80 16.41 13.26
C ALA A 4 0.50 15.72 12.84
N LYS A 5 -0.25 16.32 11.91
CA LYS A 5 -1.45 15.72 11.33
C LYS A 5 -1.11 14.43 10.55
N ASN A 6 0.01 14.39 9.83
CA ASN A 6 0.47 13.18 9.16
C ASN A 6 0.87 12.08 10.13
N ILE A 7 1.57 12.42 11.22
CA ILE A 7 1.93 11.47 12.27
C ILE A 7 0.68 10.92 12.97
N PHE A 8 -0.31 11.77 13.25
CA PHE A 8 -1.57 11.35 13.86
C PHE A 8 -2.33 10.36 12.99
N VAL A 9 -2.47 10.63 11.68
CA VAL A 9 -3.14 9.70 10.77
C VAL A 9 -2.34 8.41 10.57
N PHE A 10 -1.02 8.47 10.62
CA PHE A 10 -0.17 7.28 10.61
C PHE A 10 -0.42 6.40 11.84
N LEU A 11 -0.43 6.99 13.05
CA LEU A 11 -0.76 6.27 14.28
C LEU A 11 -2.18 5.70 14.27
N LEU A 12 -3.15 6.45 13.74
CA LEU A 12 -4.52 5.97 13.58
C LEU A 12 -4.60 4.78 12.61
N SER A 13 -3.81 4.80 11.53
CA SER A 13 -3.74 3.69 10.58
C SER A 13 -3.13 2.44 11.21
N MET A 14 -2.16 2.59 12.12
CA MET A 14 -1.61 1.46 12.89
C MET A 14 -2.66 0.82 13.79
N LEU A 15 -3.41 1.65 14.52
CA LEU A 15 -4.50 1.18 15.36
C LEU A 15 -5.55 0.43 14.53
N ALA A 16 -5.88 0.97 13.35
CA ALA A 16 -6.81 0.34 12.43
C ALA A 16 -6.29 -1.00 11.89
N LEU A 17 -5.00 -1.11 11.53
CA LEU A 17 -4.41 -2.38 11.11
C LEU A 17 -4.49 -3.43 12.21
N CYS A 18 -4.16 -3.07 13.46
CA CYS A 18 -4.28 -4.00 14.58
C CYS A 18 -5.72 -4.48 14.79
N LEU A 19 -6.71 -3.57 14.70
CA LEU A 19 -8.13 -3.92 14.80
C LEU A 19 -8.57 -4.85 13.67
N VAL A 20 -8.12 -4.59 12.44
CA VAL A 20 -8.45 -5.40 11.26
C VAL A 20 -7.88 -6.83 11.40
N ILE A 21 -6.65 -6.96 11.90
CA ILE A 21 -6.04 -8.28 12.17
C ILE A 21 -6.87 -9.06 13.19
N ILE A 22 -7.24 -8.42 14.31
CA ILE A 22 -8.06 -9.05 15.36
C ILE A 22 -9.43 -9.45 14.78
N PHE A 23 -10.05 -8.58 14.01
CA PHE A 23 -11.36 -8.82 13.39
C PHE A 23 -11.34 -10.02 12.43
N PHE A 24 -10.34 -10.09 11.55
CA PHE A 24 -10.18 -11.23 10.65
C PHE A 24 -9.76 -12.51 11.35
N ASN A 25 -9.05 -12.42 12.48
CA ASN A 25 -8.73 -13.58 13.30
C ASN A 25 -10.01 -14.13 13.96
N TYR A 26 -10.89 -13.24 14.41
CA TYR A 26 -12.21 -13.61 14.94
C TYR A 26 -13.12 -14.27 13.89
N LEU A 27 -12.98 -13.89 12.62
CA LEU A 27 -13.70 -14.52 11.51
C LEU A 27 -13.22 -15.95 11.17
N GLY A 28 -12.14 -16.43 11.81
CA GLY A 28 -11.63 -17.79 11.59
C GLY A 28 -10.86 -17.96 10.28
N PHE A 29 -10.36 -16.86 9.69
CA PHE A 29 -9.47 -16.94 8.53
C PHE A 29 -8.12 -17.54 8.92
N ASN A 30 -7.51 -18.26 7.98
CA ASN A 30 -6.15 -18.78 8.15
C ASN A 30 -5.18 -17.63 8.46
N GLU A 31 -4.30 -17.85 9.44
CA GLU A 31 -3.42 -16.82 10.02
C GLU A 31 -2.61 -16.09 8.95
N THR A 32 -1.97 -16.84 8.05
CA THR A 32 -1.19 -16.27 6.94
C THR A 32 -2.03 -15.41 5.99
N VAL A 33 -3.27 -15.81 5.71
CA VAL A 33 -4.16 -15.05 4.80
C VAL A 33 -4.63 -13.76 5.46
N ASN A 34 -4.98 -13.82 6.75
CA ASN A 34 -5.33 -12.66 7.54
C ASN A 34 -4.17 -11.64 7.58
N LEU A 35 -2.96 -12.11 7.88
CA LEU A 35 -1.73 -11.31 7.90
C LEU A 35 -1.49 -10.60 6.56
N ILE A 36 -1.59 -11.33 5.44
CA ILE A 36 -1.39 -10.78 4.09
C ILE A 36 -2.47 -9.74 3.75
N LEU A 37 -3.74 -10.04 4.03
CA LEU A 37 -4.86 -9.15 3.68
C LEU A 37 -4.80 -7.84 4.48
N SER A 38 -4.54 -7.95 5.78
CA SER A 38 -4.42 -6.80 6.68
C SER A 38 -3.23 -5.92 6.32
N SER A 39 -2.06 -6.53 6.04
CA SER A 39 -0.86 -5.81 5.59
C SER A 39 -1.09 -5.12 4.25
N SER A 40 -1.76 -5.78 3.30
CA SER A 40 -2.07 -5.20 2.00
C SER A 40 -3.00 -3.99 2.09
N LEU A 41 -4.06 -4.08 2.91
CA LEU A 41 -4.98 -2.96 3.13
C LEU A 41 -4.27 -1.76 3.72
N PHE A 42 -3.40 -1.98 4.69
CA PHE A 42 -2.61 -0.93 5.32
C PHE A 42 -1.61 -0.28 4.37
N GLY A 43 -0.88 -1.08 3.58
CA GLY A 43 0.01 -0.57 2.53
C GLY A 43 -0.74 0.30 1.51
N MET A 44 -1.94 -0.11 1.11
CA MET A 44 -2.80 0.67 0.20
C MET A 44 -3.26 1.99 0.85
N PHE A 45 -3.71 1.95 2.12
CA PHE A 45 -4.23 3.12 2.83
C PHE A 45 -3.15 4.20 3.01
N ILE A 46 -1.94 3.79 3.38
CA ILE A 46 -0.82 4.72 3.58
C ILE A 46 -0.37 5.32 2.23
N THR A 47 -0.29 4.52 1.17
CA THR A 47 0.08 5.02 -0.16
C THR A 47 -0.92 6.07 -0.68
N TRP A 48 -2.20 5.92 -0.33
CA TRP A 48 -3.23 6.90 -0.70
C TRP A 48 -3.11 8.20 0.10
N TYR A 49 -2.79 8.10 1.40
CA TYR A 49 -2.75 9.25 2.29
C TYR A 49 -1.46 10.08 2.17
N PHE A 50 -0.31 9.43 2.01
CA PHE A 50 0.98 10.12 1.88
C PHE A 50 1.31 10.45 0.43
N LYS A 51 1.22 11.74 0.09
CA LYS A 51 1.66 12.26 -1.22
C LYS A 51 3.20 12.22 -1.42
N GLY A 52 3.96 12.12 -0.33
CA GLY A 52 5.42 12.07 -0.33
C GLY A 52 5.94 10.66 -0.07
N THR A 53 6.61 10.07 -1.07
CA THR A 53 7.13 8.70 -1.01
C THR A 53 8.23 8.51 0.03
N GLU A 54 9.04 9.54 0.31
CA GLU A 54 10.17 9.45 1.23
C GLU A 54 9.75 9.34 2.70
N LEU A 55 8.81 10.19 3.13
CA LEU A 55 8.30 10.18 4.51
C LEU A 55 7.54 8.88 4.81
N CYS A 56 6.78 8.38 3.83
CA CYS A 56 6.06 7.12 3.94
C CYS A 56 7.02 5.95 4.16
N LEU A 57 8.08 5.84 3.35
CA LEU A 57 9.06 4.77 3.44
C LEU A 57 9.86 4.82 4.74
N ALA A 58 10.24 6.03 5.20
CA ALA A 58 10.94 6.21 6.46
C ALA A 58 10.09 5.78 7.67
N LEU A 59 8.82 6.15 7.71
CA LEU A 59 7.87 5.76 8.76
C LEU A 59 7.57 4.26 8.74
N PHE A 60 7.39 3.67 7.55
CA PHE A 60 7.24 2.23 7.38
C PHE A 60 8.46 1.48 7.92
N SER A 61 9.64 1.86 7.47
CA SER A 61 10.90 1.23 7.88
C SER A 61 11.10 1.32 9.39
N PHE A 62 10.90 2.51 9.98
CA PHE A 62 11.04 2.73 11.41
C PHE A 62 10.09 1.85 12.23
N PHE A 63 8.82 1.77 11.82
CA PHE A 63 7.83 0.97 12.52
C PHE A 63 8.13 -0.53 12.46
N TYR A 64 8.42 -1.07 11.26
CA TYR A 64 8.72 -2.49 11.13
C TYR A 64 10.05 -2.86 11.79
N CYS A 65 11.05 -1.99 11.80
CA CYS A 65 12.24 -2.17 12.63
C CYS A 65 11.89 -2.27 14.13
N ALA A 66 11.04 -1.38 14.64
CA ALA A 66 10.61 -1.43 16.04
C ALA A 66 9.83 -2.72 16.35
N MET A 67 8.90 -3.11 15.48
CA MET A 67 8.16 -4.38 15.58
C MET A 67 9.08 -5.60 15.52
N LEU A 68 10.11 -5.60 14.67
CA LEU A 68 11.07 -6.71 14.56
C LEU A 68 11.92 -6.86 15.81
N ILE A 69 12.35 -5.75 16.42
CA ILE A 69 13.12 -5.75 17.68
C ILE A 69 12.27 -6.34 18.81
N ILE A 70 10.97 -6.04 18.85
CA ILE A 70 10.06 -6.48 19.92
C ILE A 70 9.61 -7.93 19.71
N SER A 71 9.19 -8.29 18.51
CA SER A 71 8.45 -9.52 18.28
C SER A 71 9.31 -10.67 17.76
N GLN A 72 10.48 -10.42 17.16
CA GLN A 72 11.36 -11.42 16.53
C GLN A 72 10.63 -12.55 15.76
N SER A 73 9.49 -12.26 15.13
CA SER A 73 8.68 -13.25 14.42
C SER A 73 8.87 -13.16 12.91
N MET A 74 8.94 -14.31 12.25
CA MET A 74 8.96 -14.44 10.78
C MET A 74 7.72 -13.79 10.12
N GLU A 75 6.63 -13.69 10.86
CA GLU A 75 5.37 -13.09 10.39
C GLU A 75 5.50 -11.58 10.19
N VAL A 76 6.31 -10.91 11.02
CA VAL A 76 6.58 -9.48 10.89
C VAL A 76 7.39 -9.20 9.63
N ILE A 77 8.32 -10.11 9.27
CA ILE A 77 9.10 -10.02 8.02
C ILE A 77 8.17 -10.20 6.81
N LEU A 78 7.23 -11.15 6.87
CA LEU A 78 6.21 -11.36 5.84
C LEU A 78 5.27 -10.15 5.69
N MET A 79 4.83 -9.55 6.81
CA MET A 79 4.05 -8.32 6.78
C MET A 79 4.83 -7.17 6.15
N PHE A 80 6.11 -7.02 6.47
CA PHE A 80 6.96 -5.99 5.89
C PHE A 80 7.10 -6.16 4.37
N GLY A 81 7.39 -7.39 3.91
CA GLY A 81 7.56 -7.70 2.49
C GLY A 81 6.28 -7.49 1.68
N THR A 82 5.13 -7.87 2.23
CA THR A 82 3.82 -7.67 1.58
C THR A 82 3.45 -6.19 1.49
N SER A 83 3.67 -5.43 2.56
CA SER A 83 3.42 -3.98 2.58
C SER A 83 4.32 -3.23 1.58
N ILE A 84 5.61 -3.54 1.51
CA ILE A 84 6.53 -2.95 0.51
C ILE A 84 6.09 -3.32 -0.90
N SER A 85 5.70 -4.57 -1.13
CA SER A 85 5.25 -5.03 -2.44
C SER A 85 4.01 -4.27 -2.90
N VAL A 86 3.01 -4.09 -2.03
CA VAL A 86 1.79 -3.32 -2.34
C VAL A 86 2.09 -1.84 -2.53
N TYR A 87 2.99 -1.27 -1.73
CA TYR A 87 3.45 0.11 -1.89
C TYR A 87 4.12 0.33 -3.24
N LEU A 88 5.05 -0.56 -3.64
CA LEU A 88 5.71 -0.50 -4.95
C LEU A 88 4.71 -0.74 -6.08
N PHE A 89 3.76 -1.65 -5.89
CA PHE A 89 2.69 -1.91 -6.85
C PHE A 89 1.87 -0.64 -7.08
N MET A 90 1.38 0.00 -6.02
CA MET A 90 0.61 1.24 -6.15
C MET A 90 1.44 2.40 -6.69
N SER A 91 2.69 2.55 -6.25
CA SER A 91 3.56 3.65 -6.68
C SER A 91 3.99 3.54 -8.15
N LYS A 92 4.26 2.33 -8.66
CA LYS A 92 4.72 2.13 -10.05
C LYS A 92 3.61 1.76 -11.02
N LEU A 93 2.59 1.00 -10.62
CA LEU A 93 1.54 0.54 -11.53
C LEU A 93 0.42 1.54 -11.73
N LEU A 94 0.01 2.36 -10.74
CA LEU A 94 -0.97 3.44 -11.02
C LEU A 94 -0.50 4.39 -12.13
N PRO A 95 0.72 4.97 -12.08
CA PRO A 95 1.15 5.89 -13.13
C PRO A 95 1.38 5.18 -14.47
N LYS A 96 1.83 3.90 -14.46
CA LYS A 96 1.97 3.11 -15.69
C LYS A 96 0.63 2.72 -16.31
N LEU A 97 -0.40 2.39 -15.53
CA LEU A 97 -1.76 2.11 -16.01
C LEU A 97 -2.41 3.36 -16.57
N LYS A 98 -2.19 4.53 -15.96
CA LYS A 98 -2.66 5.81 -16.48
C LYS A 98 -1.99 6.16 -17.82
N ASN A 99 -0.67 5.94 -17.93
CA ASN A 99 0.06 6.13 -19.18
C ASN A 99 -0.32 5.10 -20.26
N LEU A 100 -0.62 3.85 -19.89
CA LEU A 100 -1.08 2.83 -20.83
C LEU A 100 -2.47 3.14 -21.38
N ASN A 101 -3.42 3.57 -20.53
CA ASN A 101 -4.74 4.02 -21.00
C ASN A 101 -4.63 5.22 -21.94
N PHE A 102 -3.75 6.18 -21.64
CA PHE A 102 -3.53 7.33 -22.52
C PHE A 102 -2.90 6.93 -23.87
N LYS A 103 -1.93 6.00 -23.85
CA LYS A 103 -1.26 5.50 -25.07
C LYS A 103 -2.13 4.57 -25.91
N LEU A 104 -3.10 3.89 -25.30
CA LEU A 104 -4.09 3.07 -26.00
C LEU A 104 -5.19 3.94 -26.62
N GLY A 105 -5.67 4.96 -25.88
CA GLY A 105 -6.63 5.94 -26.39
C GLY A 105 -6.08 6.78 -27.55
N SER A 106 -4.80 7.16 -27.50
CA SER A 106 -4.16 7.91 -28.60
C SER A 106 -3.91 7.05 -29.85
N LYS A 107 -3.64 5.75 -29.69
CA LYS A 107 -3.53 4.82 -30.84
C LYS A 107 -4.87 4.54 -31.50
N GLN A 108 -5.96 4.62 -30.76
CA GLN A 108 -7.29 4.42 -31.31
C GLN A 108 -7.75 5.64 -32.12
N LEU A 109 -7.41 6.86 -31.69
CA LEU A 109 -7.68 8.10 -32.43
C LEU A 109 -6.87 8.21 -33.73
N ASP A 110 -5.61 7.79 -33.73
CA ASP A 110 -4.75 7.80 -34.93
C ASP A 110 -5.25 6.82 -36.02
N ASN A 111 -5.76 5.65 -35.60
CA ASN A 111 -6.27 4.62 -36.51
C ASN A 111 -7.69 4.92 -37.03
N ASP A 112 -8.47 5.73 -36.31
CA ASP A 112 -9.78 6.22 -36.79
C ASP A 112 -9.61 7.33 -37.84
N SER A 113 -8.62 8.23 -37.66
CA SER A 113 -8.33 9.28 -38.65
C SER A 113 -7.81 8.75 -39.99
N LEU A 114 -7.12 7.60 -39.99
CA LEU A 114 -6.54 6.99 -41.20
C LEU A 114 -7.52 6.11 -42.00
N ARG A 115 -8.77 6.00 -41.54
CA ARG A 115 -9.84 5.22 -42.19
C ARG A 115 -10.91 6.11 -42.85
N THR A 116 -10.73 7.44 -42.77
CA THR A 116 -11.65 8.46 -43.33
C THR A 116 -11.13 9.17 -44.58
N ASP A 117 -9.99 8.74 -45.13
CA ASP A 117 -9.47 9.18 -46.45
C ASP A 117 -9.64 8.09 -47.51
#